data_AF-A0A418AQJ5-F1
#
_entry.id   AF-A0A418AQJ5-F1
#
_cell.length_a   1.000
_cell.length_b   1.000
_cell.length_c   1.000
_cell.angle_alpha   90.00
_cell.angle_beta   90.00
_cell.angle_gamma   90.00
#
_symmetry.space_group_name_H-M   'P 1'
#
loop_
_entity.id
_entity.type
_entity.pdbx_description
1 polymer ?
#
loop_
_entity_poly.entity_id
_entity_poly.type
_entity_poly.pdbx_seq_one_letter_code
_entity_poly.pdbx_strand_id
1 'polypeptide(L)'
;MGVPKLLRVSAYCTCDAISLFKLLKWLERVETGQLPGGELNPNGWTHKMHMGAIHSSCMSEEREEYVHAEPFHRTIHGPSVINDSITLSSFRSSEKIAISFAMAQSSKLDVFEQRVDETIQETRHIPQTLAETGEIKKYSQKDISQLIGRFDINLNSDMLDDPDFFWDDDEYQPLYKKMMKYLDVDNRVHILNTRLDILRELLDVLSQQLARQHDTKLEWIVIWLIVAEVVRSMDVPQLLRVAAYCTCESLALFKLLRWLKRIQTGQLPGGELSPNGWSHKMYMGVIHSSSTRTGCTVFWGLTQAEEAAHCQAIHAFSNGALKRVDVEEMEFCYGDSNMYPSLDTICAHDAGACRVANDVVTLTSFRASEKIAISFAMAQSCKLDVFEERVEETIQTTRHIPQTLADTGEINMYSQTDISKLIGRLFMEVWRSDINLNSDMLDDPDFFWDDDEYQPLYKKMIKYLDVDKRVHILNTRLDVLRELLDVLGEQLARQHDTNLEWIVIWVIVAAVFVKIFWNILVKDLMGLFCH
;
A
#
# COMPACT_ATOMS: atom_id res chain seq x y z
N MET A 1 24.33 69.84 -74.17
CA MET A 1 24.13 68.46 -73.69
C MET A 1 23.67 68.54 -72.24
N GLY A 2 22.35 68.57 -72.03
CA GLY A 2 21.80 68.47 -70.68
C GLY A 2 21.95 67.04 -70.18
N VAL A 3 22.56 66.86 -69.00
CA VAL A 3 22.57 65.56 -68.32
C VAL A 3 21.10 65.23 -67.97
N PRO A 4 20.58 64.03 -68.30
CA PRO A 4 19.22 63.65 -67.94
C PRO A 4 19.08 63.75 -66.42
N LYS A 5 18.06 64.47 -65.95
CA LYS A 5 17.81 64.66 -64.53
C LYS A 5 17.37 63.32 -63.93
N LEU A 6 18.26 62.68 -63.17
CA LEU A 6 17.97 61.45 -62.46
C LEU A 6 16.91 61.72 -61.38
N LEU A 7 15.81 60.96 -61.42
CA LEU A 7 14.78 60.95 -60.40
C LEU A 7 14.99 59.74 -59.48
N ARG A 8 14.74 59.93 -58.19
CA ARG A 8 14.87 58.85 -57.19
C ARG A 8 13.57 58.07 -57.09
N VAL A 9 13.68 56.75 -57.09
CA VAL A 9 12.61 55.81 -56.69
C VAL A 9 13.06 55.10 -55.43
N SER A 10 12.17 54.95 -54.46
CA SER A 10 12.41 54.17 -53.25
C SER A 10 11.15 53.43 -52.83
N ALA A 11 11.33 52.22 -52.32
CA ALA A 11 10.29 51.42 -51.70
C ALA A 11 10.64 51.23 -50.22
N TYR A 12 9.61 51.23 -49.37
CA TYR A 12 9.75 51.04 -47.92
C TYR A 12 8.67 50.08 -47.45
N CYS A 13 9.05 49.08 -46.67
CA CYS A 13 8.13 48.25 -45.93
C CYS A 13 8.11 48.72 -44.46
N THR A 14 6.94 49.17 -43.97
CA THR A 14 6.81 49.80 -42.64
C THR A 14 6.05 48.95 -41.63
N CYS A 15 5.32 47.93 -42.07
CA CYS A 15 4.55 47.05 -41.20
C CYS A 15 4.25 45.71 -41.87
N ASP A 16 4.01 44.67 -41.05
CA ASP A 16 3.67 43.32 -41.52
C ASP A 16 2.30 43.24 -42.18
N ALA A 17 1.33 43.95 -41.61
CA ALA A 17 -0.04 44.03 -42.09
C ALA A 17 -0.60 45.43 -41.82
N ILE A 18 -1.22 46.03 -42.82
CA ILE A 18 -1.85 47.34 -42.72
C ILE A 18 -3.36 47.19 -42.62
N SER A 19 -4.00 47.95 -41.73
CA SER A 19 -5.46 47.97 -41.64
C SER A 19 -6.02 48.73 -42.84
N LEU A 20 -6.52 48.00 -43.82
CA LEU A 20 -7.02 48.53 -45.10
C LEU A 20 -8.10 49.61 -44.88
N PHE A 21 -8.98 49.41 -43.89
CA PHE A 21 -10.01 50.39 -43.51
C PHE A 21 -9.44 51.71 -42.96
N LYS A 22 -8.42 51.64 -42.09
CA LYS A 22 -7.77 52.85 -41.54
C LYS A 22 -6.98 53.59 -42.63
N LEU A 23 -6.40 52.84 -43.57
CA LEU A 23 -5.60 53.37 -44.66
C LEU A 23 -6.45 54.04 -45.74
N LEU A 24 -7.56 53.43 -46.16
CA LEU A 24 -8.49 54.04 -47.12
C LEU A 24 -9.06 55.37 -46.58
N LYS A 25 -9.48 55.39 -45.31
CA LYS A 25 -9.90 56.63 -44.64
C LYS A 25 -8.79 57.69 -44.56
N TRP A 26 -7.54 57.27 -44.53
CA TRP A 26 -6.41 58.19 -44.57
C TRP A 26 -6.23 58.76 -45.98
N LEU A 27 -6.22 57.92 -47.02
CA LEU A 27 -6.10 58.33 -48.42
C LEU A 27 -7.21 59.30 -48.86
N GLU A 28 -8.47 59.03 -48.49
CA GLU A 28 -9.61 59.93 -48.77
C GLU A 28 -9.41 61.34 -48.17
N ARG A 29 -8.73 61.45 -47.03
CA ARG A 29 -8.44 62.76 -46.39
C ARG A 29 -7.30 63.50 -47.08
N VAL A 30 -6.34 62.77 -47.66
CA VAL A 30 -5.22 63.39 -48.39
C VAL A 30 -5.71 64.07 -49.68
N GLU A 31 -6.68 63.49 -50.40
CA GLU A 31 -7.31 64.15 -51.57
C GLU A 31 -8.04 65.44 -51.19
N THR A 32 -8.55 65.55 -49.96
CA THR A 32 -9.16 66.78 -49.43
C THR A 32 -8.15 67.82 -48.91
N GLY A 33 -6.84 67.54 -49.00
CA GLY A 33 -5.77 68.46 -48.60
C GLY A 33 -5.45 68.51 -47.11
N GLN A 34 -6.05 67.63 -46.28
CA GLN A 34 -5.80 67.57 -44.84
C GLN A 34 -5.05 66.30 -44.43
N LEU A 35 -3.82 66.47 -43.93
CA LEU A 35 -3.06 65.39 -43.28
C LEU A 35 -3.48 65.23 -41.80
N PRO A 36 -3.32 64.03 -41.20
CA PRO A 36 -3.56 63.83 -39.78
C PRO A 36 -2.54 64.63 -38.97
N GLY A 37 -2.98 65.71 -38.33
CA GLY A 37 -2.10 66.64 -37.59
C GLY A 37 -2.21 68.10 -38.03
N GLY A 38 -2.96 68.40 -39.11
CA GLY A 38 -3.27 69.79 -39.49
C GLY A 38 -2.21 70.51 -40.34
N GLU A 39 -1.21 69.80 -40.86
CA GLU A 39 -0.26 70.36 -41.83
C GLU A 39 -0.80 70.25 -43.27
N LEU A 40 -0.71 71.35 -44.04
CA LEU A 40 -1.02 71.41 -45.48
C LEU A 40 0.04 70.65 -46.27
N ASN A 41 -0.36 69.80 -47.23
CA ASN A 41 0.51 69.07 -48.16
C ASN A 41 1.46 70.06 -48.89
N PRO A 42 2.74 70.21 -48.50
CA PRO A 42 3.55 71.35 -48.95
C PRO A 42 4.05 71.20 -50.40
N ASN A 43 3.98 69.98 -50.96
CA ASN A 43 4.78 69.58 -52.13
C ASN A 43 3.96 69.04 -53.31
N GLY A 44 2.63 69.04 -53.26
CA GLY A 44 1.78 68.60 -54.37
C GLY A 44 1.85 67.10 -54.68
N TRP A 45 1.99 66.26 -53.64
CA TRP A 45 2.05 64.80 -53.81
C TRP A 45 0.70 64.23 -54.21
N THR A 46 0.72 63.28 -55.15
CA THR A 46 -0.41 62.40 -55.47
C THR A 46 -0.11 60.99 -54.99
N HIS A 47 -1.09 60.36 -54.36
CA HIS A 47 -0.99 59.00 -53.86
C HIS A 47 -2.02 58.14 -54.59
N LYS A 48 -1.59 57.01 -55.14
CA LYS A 48 -2.46 55.97 -55.69
C LYS A 48 -2.18 54.68 -54.96
N MET A 49 -3.23 54.04 -54.44
CA MET A 49 -3.13 52.75 -53.77
C MET A 49 -3.63 51.65 -54.68
N HIS A 50 -2.82 50.62 -54.84
CA HIS A 50 -3.20 49.40 -55.56
C HIS A 50 -2.75 48.19 -54.72
N MET A 51 -3.68 47.30 -54.36
CA MET A 51 -3.41 46.02 -53.66
C MET A 51 -2.45 46.14 -52.47
N GLY A 52 -2.66 47.12 -51.58
CA GLY A 52 -1.83 47.29 -50.38
C GLY A 52 -0.51 48.05 -50.59
N ALA A 53 -0.11 48.33 -51.84
CA ALA A 53 1.02 49.20 -52.18
C ALA A 53 0.54 50.64 -52.41
N ILE A 54 1.27 51.61 -51.87
CA ILE A 54 1.00 53.04 -52.10
C ILE A 54 2.07 53.58 -53.04
N HIS A 55 1.69 53.90 -54.26
CA HIS A 55 2.50 54.68 -55.17
C HIS A 55 2.33 56.16 -54.87
N SER A 56 3.44 56.87 -54.64
CA SER A 56 3.44 58.31 -54.35
C SER A 56 4.31 59.04 -55.35
N SER A 57 3.79 60.10 -56.00
CA SER A 57 4.53 60.91 -56.96
C SER A 57 4.35 62.40 -56.69
N CYS A 58 5.38 63.21 -56.99
CA CYS A 58 5.45 64.63 -56.62
C CYS A 58 5.22 65.59 -57.82
N MET A 59 4.93 65.08 -59.02
CA MET A 59 4.83 65.89 -60.25
C MET A 59 3.54 65.57 -61.02
N SER A 60 2.85 66.60 -61.51
CA SER A 60 1.66 66.48 -62.37
C SER A 60 2.05 66.10 -63.81
N GLU A 61 1.23 65.29 -64.48
CA GLU A 61 1.50 64.74 -65.82
C GLU A 61 1.86 65.84 -66.86
N GLU A 62 1.21 67.01 -66.78
CA GLU A 62 1.46 68.16 -67.68
C GLU A 62 2.84 68.82 -67.51
N ARG A 63 3.46 68.73 -66.33
CA ARG A 63 4.76 69.37 -66.03
C ARG A 63 5.95 68.48 -66.41
N GLU A 64 5.72 67.17 -66.54
CA GLU A 64 6.72 66.19 -66.99
C GLU A 64 6.93 66.26 -68.51
N GLU A 65 5.89 66.57 -69.29
CA GLU A 65 5.97 66.74 -70.75
C GLU A 65 6.81 67.97 -71.16
N TYR A 66 6.75 69.06 -70.37
CA TYR A 66 7.53 70.29 -70.59
C TYR A 66 9.05 70.12 -70.39
N VAL A 67 9.48 69.11 -69.63
CA VAL A 67 10.92 68.82 -69.42
C VAL A 67 11.57 68.27 -70.70
N HIS A 68 10.78 67.84 -71.70
CA HIS A 68 11.24 67.16 -72.90
C HIS A 68 11.19 67.96 -74.21
N ALA A 69 11.12 69.29 -74.17
CA ALA A 69 11.08 70.11 -75.38
C ALA A 69 12.40 70.23 -76.18
N GLU A 70 13.42 69.38 -75.96
CA GLU A 70 14.55 69.22 -76.89
C GLU A 70 14.60 67.79 -77.48
N PRO A 71 14.61 67.64 -78.82
CA PRO A 71 14.42 66.35 -79.47
C PRO A 71 15.71 65.51 -79.38
N PHE A 72 15.72 64.50 -78.52
CA PHE A 72 16.72 63.44 -78.58
C PHE A 72 16.22 62.32 -79.51
N HIS A 73 17.02 61.96 -80.50
CA HIS A 73 16.69 60.94 -81.50
C HIS A 73 16.23 59.63 -80.83
N ARG A 74 15.02 59.17 -81.22
CA ARG A 74 14.47 57.86 -80.88
C ARG A 74 15.38 56.75 -81.41
N THR A 75 16.10 56.11 -80.51
CA THR A 75 16.38 54.67 -80.64
C THR A 75 15.34 53.99 -79.75
N ILE A 76 14.43 53.23 -80.35
CA ILE A 76 13.32 52.57 -79.67
C ILE A 76 13.88 51.43 -78.82
N HIS A 77 14.33 51.75 -77.61
CA HIS A 77 14.49 50.76 -76.56
C HIS A 77 13.31 50.91 -75.62
N GLY A 78 12.51 49.84 -75.50
CA GLY A 78 11.44 49.77 -74.51
C GLY A 78 11.99 49.89 -73.08
N PRO A 79 11.11 49.90 -72.06
CA PRO A 79 11.51 50.19 -70.70
C PRO A 79 12.53 49.15 -70.20
N SER A 80 13.60 49.62 -69.57
CA SER A 80 14.74 48.77 -69.20
C SER A 80 15.40 49.21 -67.90
N VAL A 81 15.95 48.24 -67.18
CA VAL A 81 16.67 48.45 -65.92
C VAL A 81 18.08 47.95 -66.12
N ILE A 82 19.05 48.85 -66.00
CA ILE A 82 20.48 48.57 -66.19
C ILE A 82 21.28 49.41 -65.20
N ASN A 83 22.21 48.79 -64.46
CA ASN A 83 23.09 49.46 -63.49
C ASN A 83 22.33 50.38 -62.52
N ASP A 84 21.26 49.84 -61.93
CA ASP A 84 20.36 50.53 -60.98
C ASP A 84 19.68 51.80 -61.53
N SER A 85 19.75 51.99 -62.85
CA SER A 85 19.03 53.04 -63.56
C SER A 85 17.83 52.44 -64.28
N ILE A 86 16.65 52.97 -63.96
CA ILE A 86 15.39 52.62 -64.61
C ILE A 86 15.15 53.62 -65.73
N THR A 87 15.06 53.11 -66.95
CA THR A 87 14.71 53.89 -68.16
C THR A 87 13.28 53.54 -68.57
N LEU A 88 12.41 54.56 -68.59
CA LEU A 88 11.01 54.43 -69.00
C LEU A 88 10.86 54.88 -70.44
N SER A 89 10.05 54.17 -71.22
CA SER A 89 9.75 54.52 -72.61
C SER A 89 8.69 55.62 -72.72
N SER A 90 7.81 55.72 -71.72
CA SER A 90 6.76 56.72 -71.67
C SER A 90 6.56 57.22 -70.23
N PHE A 91 6.01 58.44 -70.09
CA PHE A 91 5.67 59.01 -68.78
C PHE A 91 4.36 58.46 -68.19
N ARG A 92 3.86 57.32 -68.68
CA ARG A 92 2.59 56.76 -68.24
C ARG A 92 2.64 56.33 -66.77
N SER A 93 1.60 56.71 -66.03
CA SER A 93 1.38 56.28 -64.64
C SER A 93 1.48 54.76 -64.47
N SER A 94 1.03 53.96 -65.45
CA SER A 94 1.04 52.49 -65.41
C SER A 94 2.44 51.86 -65.43
N GLU A 95 3.40 52.42 -66.18
CA GLU A 95 4.80 51.93 -66.16
C GLU A 95 5.43 52.11 -64.76
N LYS A 96 5.16 53.26 -64.12
CA LYS A 96 5.64 53.58 -62.76
C LYS A 96 5.02 52.65 -61.71
N ILE A 97 3.74 52.29 -61.85
CA ILE A 97 3.03 51.37 -60.95
C ILE A 97 3.62 49.95 -61.05
N ALA A 98 3.85 49.45 -62.27
CA ALA A 98 4.41 48.11 -62.48
C ALA A 98 5.77 47.91 -61.79
N ILE A 99 6.65 48.92 -61.86
CA ILE A 99 7.96 48.90 -61.18
C ILE A 99 7.79 49.06 -59.66
N SER A 100 6.86 49.91 -59.22
CA SER A 100 6.59 50.12 -57.79
C SER A 100 6.15 48.82 -57.10
N PHE A 101 5.34 47.99 -57.77
CA PHE A 101 4.94 46.69 -57.26
C PHE A 101 6.12 45.73 -57.05
N ALA A 102 7.00 45.60 -58.06
CA ALA A 102 8.19 44.76 -57.94
C ALA A 102 9.12 45.23 -56.81
N MET A 103 9.33 46.55 -56.68
CA MET A 103 10.13 47.11 -55.58
C MET A 103 9.46 46.94 -54.21
N ALA A 104 8.14 47.03 -54.13
CA ALA A 104 7.38 46.83 -52.90
C ALA A 104 7.46 45.36 -52.42
N GLN A 105 7.30 44.40 -53.34
CA GLN A 105 7.45 42.97 -53.03
C GLN A 105 8.88 42.65 -52.57
N SER A 106 9.90 43.17 -53.26
CA SER A 106 11.30 43.01 -52.84
C SER A 106 11.55 43.60 -51.45
N SER A 107 11.05 44.81 -51.15
CA SER A 107 11.22 45.44 -49.84
C SER A 107 10.49 44.69 -48.73
N LYS A 108 9.36 44.06 -49.02
CA LYS A 108 8.65 43.19 -48.07
C LYS A 108 9.41 41.89 -47.82
N LEU A 109 10.04 41.32 -48.85
CA LEU A 109 10.89 40.14 -48.74
C LEU A 109 12.10 40.39 -47.83
N ASP A 110 12.71 41.58 -47.89
CA ASP A 110 13.82 41.98 -46.99
C ASP A 110 13.43 41.83 -45.51
N VAL A 111 12.21 42.22 -45.14
CA VAL A 111 11.71 42.15 -43.75
C VAL A 111 11.53 40.70 -43.31
N PHE A 112 11.06 39.83 -44.20
CA PHE A 112 10.92 38.41 -43.92
C PHE A 112 12.29 37.72 -43.77
N GLU A 113 13.23 38.02 -44.66
CA GLU A 113 14.61 37.52 -44.58
C GLU A 113 15.26 37.90 -43.25
N GLN A 114 15.15 39.17 -42.84
CA GLN A 114 15.68 39.63 -41.55
C GLN A 114 15.07 38.86 -40.37
N ARG A 115 13.75 38.63 -40.38
CA ARG A 115 13.04 37.92 -39.30
C ARG A 115 13.46 36.45 -39.20
N VAL A 116 13.62 35.79 -40.34
CA VAL A 116 14.09 34.41 -40.40
C VAL A 116 15.53 34.34 -39.89
N ASP A 117 16.40 35.26 -40.29
CA ASP A 117 17.79 35.31 -39.83
C ASP A 117 17.91 35.59 -38.33
N GLU A 118 17.11 36.50 -37.77
CA GLU A 118 17.01 36.73 -36.32
C GLU A 118 16.63 35.44 -35.58
N THR A 119 15.63 34.70 -36.10
CA THR A 119 15.20 33.45 -35.46
C THR A 119 16.24 32.35 -35.57
N ILE A 120 16.94 32.23 -36.71
CA ILE A 120 18.04 31.27 -36.88
C ILE A 120 19.16 31.58 -35.88
N GLN A 121 19.50 32.85 -35.67
CA GLN A 121 20.51 33.24 -34.69
C GLN A 121 20.07 32.89 -33.26
N GLU A 122 18.83 33.19 -32.89
CA GLU A 122 18.28 32.85 -31.59
C GLU A 122 18.27 31.33 -31.33
N THR A 123 17.96 30.53 -32.35
CA THR A 123 17.80 29.07 -32.24
C THR A 123 19.08 28.27 -32.50
N ARG A 124 20.16 28.92 -32.95
CA ARG A 124 21.45 28.27 -33.32
C ARG A 124 22.05 27.39 -32.23
N HIS A 125 21.86 27.74 -30.96
CA HIS A 125 22.40 27.01 -29.82
C HIS A 125 21.65 25.70 -29.54
N ILE A 126 20.41 25.56 -30.01
CA ILE A 126 19.53 24.46 -29.63
C ILE A 126 20.09 23.10 -30.10
N PRO A 127 20.48 22.91 -31.38
CA PRO A 127 21.03 21.63 -31.84
C PRO A 127 22.32 21.25 -31.11
N GLN A 128 23.17 22.23 -30.77
CA GLN A 128 24.41 22.01 -30.02
C GLN A 128 24.10 21.53 -28.61
N THR A 129 23.20 22.21 -27.90
CA THR A 129 22.81 21.81 -26.55
C THR A 129 22.14 20.43 -26.53
N LEU A 130 21.32 20.11 -27.54
CA LEU A 130 20.67 18.81 -27.64
C LEU A 130 21.68 17.67 -27.89
N ALA A 131 22.71 17.92 -28.70
CA ALA A 131 23.77 16.94 -28.96
C ALA A 131 24.65 16.66 -27.73
N GLU A 132 24.89 17.67 -26.88
CA GLU A 132 25.76 17.55 -25.70
C GLU A 132 25.03 16.97 -24.48
N THR A 133 23.80 17.44 -24.21
CA THR A 133 23.10 17.12 -22.95
C THR A 133 21.95 16.13 -23.12
N GLY A 134 21.43 15.96 -24.34
CA GLY A 134 20.22 15.18 -24.60
C GLY A 134 18.92 15.78 -24.03
N GLU A 135 18.98 16.93 -23.35
CA GLU A 135 17.86 17.54 -22.64
C GLU A 135 17.61 19.00 -23.05
N ILE A 136 16.34 19.34 -23.29
CA ILE A 136 15.91 20.71 -23.61
C ILE A 136 15.11 21.24 -22.41
N LYS A 137 15.74 22.04 -21.54
CA LYS A 137 15.08 22.62 -20.34
C LYS A 137 14.47 24.01 -20.57
N LYS A 138 14.82 24.66 -21.68
CA LYS A 138 14.52 26.09 -21.90
C LYS A 138 13.19 26.35 -22.61
N TYR A 139 12.65 25.39 -23.35
CA TYR A 139 11.47 25.58 -24.19
C TYR A 139 10.32 24.69 -23.71
N SER A 140 9.14 25.30 -23.53
CA SER A 140 7.89 24.58 -23.29
C SER A 140 7.27 24.12 -24.62
N GLN A 141 6.40 23.10 -24.55
CA GLN A 141 5.58 22.67 -25.69
C GLN A 141 4.74 23.82 -26.26
N LYS A 142 4.30 24.74 -25.40
CA LYS A 142 3.59 25.95 -25.81
C LYS A 142 4.49 26.89 -26.63
N ASP A 143 5.73 27.08 -26.22
CA ASP A 143 6.68 27.98 -26.88
C ASP A 143 7.02 27.48 -28.29
N ILE A 144 7.23 26.15 -28.43
CA ILE A 144 7.48 25.51 -29.73
C ILE A 144 6.24 25.60 -30.63
N SER A 145 5.03 25.36 -30.09
CA SER A 145 3.79 25.51 -30.88
C SER A 145 3.57 26.94 -31.38
N GLN A 146 3.95 27.96 -30.58
CA GLN A 146 3.86 29.36 -30.98
C GLN A 146 4.90 29.71 -32.06
N LEU A 147 6.11 29.17 -31.97
CA LEU A 147 7.13 29.33 -33.00
C LEU A 147 6.70 28.71 -34.32
N ILE A 148 6.19 27.46 -34.31
CA ILE A 148 5.66 26.79 -35.50
C ILE A 148 4.52 27.63 -36.13
N GLY A 149 3.55 28.06 -35.31
CA GLY A 149 2.44 28.88 -35.79
C GLY A 149 2.87 30.24 -36.36
N ARG A 150 3.96 30.84 -35.87
CA ARG A 150 4.50 32.11 -36.40
C ARG A 150 5.04 31.97 -37.83
N PHE A 151 5.54 30.80 -38.20
CA PHE A 151 6.11 30.54 -39.52
C PHE A 151 5.09 30.00 -40.52
N ASP A 152 4.08 29.26 -40.06
CA ASP A 152 3.02 28.75 -40.95
C ASP A 152 2.03 29.81 -41.43
N ILE A 153 1.91 30.94 -40.72
CA ILE A 153 0.83 31.91 -41.00
C ILE A 153 1.23 33.00 -42.01
N ASN A 154 2.51 33.17 -42.38
CA ASN A 154 2.93 34.47 -42.91
C ASN A 154 3.81 34.53 -44.17
N LEU A 155 3.96 33.45 -44.94
CA LEU A 155 4.20 33.59 -46.37
C LEU A 155 2.84 33.49 -47.06
N ASN A 156 2.07 34.58 -47.05
CA ASN A 156 0.82 34.63 -47.81
C ASN A 156 1.13 34.29 -49.27
N SER A 157 0.48 33.23 -49.77
CA SER A 157 0.39 32.87 -51.20
C SER A 157 0.27 34.11 -52.08
N ASP A 158 -0.62 35.03 -51.68
CA ASP A 158 -0.92 36.29 -52.38
C ASP A 158 0.26 37.25 -52.61
N MET A 159 1.38 37.11 -51.88
CA MET A 159 2.53 38.01 -52.07
C MET A 159 3.31 37.70 -53.35
N LEU A 160 3.25 36.44 -53.80
CA LEU A 160 4.01 35.92 -54.93
C LEU A 160 3.16 35.78 -56.20
N ASP A 161 1.85 35.97 -56.09
CA ASP A 161 0.94 35.98 -57.22
C ASP A 161 1.07 37.28 -58.03
N ASP A 162 0.88 37.18 -59.34
CA ASP A 162 0.90 38.34 -60.25
C ASP A 162 -0.20 39.33 -59.80
N PRO A 163 0.12 40.61 -59.48
CA PRO A 163 -0.86 41.57 -58.97
C PRO A 163 -2.09 41.72 -59.86
N ASP A 164 -3.29 41.83 -59.26
CA ASP A 164 -4.58 42.02 -59.94
C ASP A 164 -4.59 43.17 -60.97
N PHE A 165 -3.74 44.19 -60.76
CA PHE A 165 -3.51 45.29 -61.71
C PHE A 165 -3.19 44.81 -63.14
N PHE A 166 -2.46 43.70 -63.29
CA PHE A 166 -2.08 43.16 -64.59
C PHE A 166 -3.17 42.30 -65.24
N TRP A 167 -4.30 42.07 -64.57
CA TRP A 167 -5.44 41.35 -65.15
C TRP A 167 -6.25 42.25 -66.08
N ASP A 168 -6.29 43.56 -65.80
CA ASP A 168 -6.94 44.58 -66.63
C ASP A 168 -5.96 45.22 -67.64
N ASP A 169 -4.69 45.39 -67.25
CA ASP A 169 -3.64 46.05 -68.06
C ASP A 169 -2.41 45.12 -68.27
N ASP A 170 -2.58 44.06 -69.08
CA ASP A 170 -1.57 43.02 -69.33
C ASP A 170 -0.31 43.55 -70.07
N GLU A 171 -0.43 44.66 -70.79
CA GLU A 171 0.66 45.31 -71.55
C GLU A 171 1.90 45.61 -70.68
N TYR A 172 1.73 45.84 -69.37
CA TYR A 172 2.81 46.21 -68.45
C TYR A 172 3.35 45.05 -67.61
N GLN A 173 2.74 43.86 -67.69
CA GLN A 173 3.20 42.65 -67.00
C GLN A 173 4.65 42.26 -67.37
N PRO A 174 5.11 42.37 -68.65
CA PRO A 174 6.50 42.08 -69.01
C PRO A 174 7.52 42.99 -68.33
N LEU A 175 7.17 44.26 -68.08
CA LEU A 175 8.02 45.22 -67.39
C LEU A 175 8.16 44.86 -65.90
N TYR A 176 7.05 44.50 -65.26
CA TYR A 176 7.05 43.98 -63.89
C TYR A 176 7.91 42.72 -63.77
N LYS A 177 7.71 41.73 -64.64
CA LYS A 177 8.51 40.49 -64.65
C LYS A 177 10.00 40.74 -64.90
N LYS A 178 10.33 41.70 -65.76
CA LYS A 178 11.73 42.13 -65.99
C LYS A 178 12.34 42.77 -64.74
N MET A 179 11.57 43.57 -64.00
CA MET A 179 12.01 44.17 -62.73
C MET A 179 12.15 43.11 -61.63
N MET A 180 11.21 42.17 -61.51
CA MET A 180 11.28 41.04 -60.58
C MET A 180 12.53 40.18 -60.81
N LYS A 181 12.85 39.92 -62.09
CA LYS A 181 14.07 39.21 -62.48
C LYS A 181 15.34 40.00 -62.18
N TYR A 182 15.33 41.33 -62.36
CA TYR A 182 16.48 42.19 -62.00
C TYR A 182 16.72 42.20 -60.48
N LEU A 183 15.65 42.22 -59.69
CA LEU A 183 15.68 42.18 -58.22
C LEU A 183 15.88 40.77 -57.63
N ASP A 184 16.01 39.75 -58.49
CA ASP A 184 16.22 38.35 -58.14
C ASP A 184 15.21 37.78 -57.11
N VAL A 185 13.96 38.24 -57.18
CA VAL A 185 12.94 37.94 -56.17
C VAL A 185 12.64 36.44 -56.09
N ASP A 186 12.55 35.74 -57.22
CA ASP A 186 12.27 34.30 -57.26
C ASP A 186 13.33 33.46 -56.53
N ASN A 187 14.61 33.76 -56.75
CA ASN A 187 15.72 33.05 -56.11
C ASN A 187 15.76 33.34 -54.61
N ARG A 188 15.53 34.59 -54.21
CA ARG A 188 15.47 34.98 -52.80
C ARG A 188 14.33 34.30 -52.06
N VAL A 189 13.15 34.22 -52.68
CA VAL A 189 12.00 33.46 -52.15
C VAL A 189 12.34 31.98 -52.00
N HIS A 190 12.99 31.38 -53.00
CA HIS A 190 13.45 29.99 -52.90
C HIS A 190 14.41 29.79 -51.71
N ILE A 191 15.41 30.65 -51.56
CA ILE A 191 16.39 30.57 -50.45
C ILE A 191 15.68 30.73 -49.10
N LEU A 192 14.74 31.67 -49.00
CA LEU A 192 13.97 31.90 -47.78
C LEU A 192 13.11 30.67 -47.41
N ASN A 193 12.45 30.05 -48.39
CA ASN A 193 11.68 28.82 -48.19
C ASN A 193 12.57 27.67 -47.70
N THR A 194 13.74 27.47 -48.32
CA THR A 194 14.71 26.45 -47.85
C THR A 194 15.15 26.71 -46.40
N ARG A 195 15.38 27.98 -46.00
CA ARG A 195 15.71 28.31 -44.60
C ARG A 195 14.55 28.02 -43.65
N LEU A 196 13.32 28.30 -44.06
CA LEU A 196 12.12 27.98 -43.28
C LEU A 196 11.92 26.48 -43.11
N ASP A 197 12.18 25.68 -44.14
CA ASP A 197 12.05 24.23 -44.07
C ASP A 197 13.05 23.63 -43.07
N ILE A 198 14.30 24.11 -43.05
CA ILE A 198 15.29 23.70 -42.03
C ILE A 198 14.80 24.05 -40.62
N LEU A 199 14.21 25.23 -40.42
CA LEU A 199 13.65 25.62 -39.12
C LEU A 199 12.48 24.72 -38.71
N ARG A 200 11.61 24.35 -39.66
CA ARG A 200 10.49 23.43 -39.41
C ARG A 200 10.99 22.04 -39.00
N GLU A 201 11.98 21.50 -39.70
CA GLU A 201 12.58 20.20 -39.35
C GLU A 201 13.17 20.22 -37.94
N LEU A 202 13.89 21.28 -37.56
CA LEU A 202 14.40 21.44 -36.21
C LEU A 202 13.27 21.49 -35.17
N LEU A 203 12.22 22.28 -35.42
CA LEU A 203 11.08 22.40 -34.51
C LEU A 203 10.34 21.07 -34.32
N ASP A 204 10.22 20.27 -35.39
CA ASP A 204 9.60 18.94 -35.31
C ASP A 204 10.42 17.98 -34.43
N VAL A 205 11.75 17.98 -34.57
CA VAL A 205 12.64 17.19 -33.70
C VAL A 205 12.48 17.58 -32.23
N LEU A 206 12.38 18.88 -31.92
CA LEU A 206 12.18 19.34 -30.54
C LEU A 206 10.81 18.91 -29.99
N SER A 207 9.77 19.00 -30.82
CA SER A 207 8.42 18.56 -30.48
C SER A 207 8.39 17.07 -30.12
N GLN A 208 9.01 16.23 -30.97
CA GLN A 208 9.11 14.78 -30.75
C GLN A 208 9.86 14.45 -29.45
N GLN A 209 10.96 15.16 -29.15
CA GLN A 209 11.72 14.94 -27.92
C GLN A 209 10.93 15.29 -26.66
N LEU A 210 10.12 16.36 -26.69
CA LEU A 210 9.23 16.74 -25.59
C LEU A 210 8.10 15.72 -25.37
N ALA A 211 7.51 15.20 -26.45
CA ALA A 211 6.51 14.14 -26.37
C ALA A 211 7.09 12.90 -25.67
N ARG A 212 8.29 12.47 -26.07
CA ARG A 212 9.00 11.33 -25.46
C ARG A 212 9.31 11.53 -23.98
N GLN A 213 9.70 12.74 -23.58
CA GLN A 213 9.90 13.11 -22.17
C GLN A 213 8.59 13.02 -21.36
N HIS A 214 7.46 13.44 -21.94
CA HIS A 214 6.16 13.34 -21.29
C HIS A 214 5.74 11.88 -21.10
N ASP A 215 5.89 11.04 -22.11
CA ASP A 215 5.56 9.61 -22.06
C ASP A 215 6.40 8.88 -21.00
N THR A 216 7.70 9.16 -20.93
CA THR A 216 8.59 8.55 -19.94
C THR A 216 8.18 8.94 -18.51
N LYS A 217 7.76 10.19 -18.28
CA LYS A 217 7.27 10.63 -16.96
C LYS A 217 5.98 9.91 -16.55
N LEU A 218 5.06 9.68 -17.49
CA LEU A 218 3.84 8.91 -17.24
C LEU A 218 4.17 7.46 -16.85
N GLU A 219 5.12 6.81 -17.53
CA GLU A 219 5.57 5.46 -17.17
C GLU A 219 6.07 5.38 -15.73
N TRP A 220 6.93 6.33 -15.32
CA TRP A 220 7.43 6.39 -13.94
C TRP A 220 6.33 6.67 -12.91
N ILE A 221 5.35 7.50 -13.24
CA ILE A 221 4.18 7.76 -12.38
C ILE A 221 3.38 6.46 -12.17
N VAL A 222 3.13 5.71 -13.25
CA VAL A 222 2.42 4.42 -13.17
C VAL A 222 3.18 3.41 -12.32
N ILE A 223 4.50 3.29 -12.50
CA ILE A 223 5.34 2.40 -11.68
C ILE A 223 5.23 2.78 -10.20
N TRP A 224 5.33 4.08 -9.87
CA TRP A 224 5.20 4.55 -8.49
C TRP A 224 3.81 4.32 -7.90
N LEU A 225 2.74 4.45 -8.69
CA LEU A 225 1.38 4.12 -8.25
C LEU A 225 1.23 2.63 -7.95
N ILE A 226 1.79 1.76 -8.78
CA ILE A 226 1.80 0.30 -8.55
C ILE A 226 2.58 -0.02 -7.27
N VAL A 227 3.76 0.58 -7.08
CA VAL A 227 4.57 0.39 -5.86
C VAL A 227 3.82 0.87 -4.62
N ALA A 228 3.17 2.03 -4.68
CA ALA A 228 2.37 2.54 -3.57
C ALA A 228 1.19 1.62 -3.24
N GLU A 229 0.51 1.07 -4.26
CA GLU A 229 -0.58 0.10 -4.07
C GLU A 229 -0.07 -1.20 -3.44
N VAL A 230 1.07 -1.72 -3.92
CA VAL A 230 1.70 -2.92 -3.35
C VAL A 230 2.11 -2.69 -1.89
N VAL A 231 2.73 -1.56 -1.58
CA VAL A 231 3.10 -1.21 -0.19
C VAL A 231 1.87 -1.07 0.69
N ARG A 232 0.78 -0.47 0.19
CA ARG A 232 -0.50 -0.38 0.91
C ARG A 232 -1.15 -1.76 1.14
N SER A 233 -0.93 -2.70 0.22
CA SER A 233 -1.43 -4.08 0.33
C SER A 233 -0.62 -4.96 1.29
N MET A 234 0.58 -4.55 1.69
CA MET A 234 1.40 -5.21 2.71
C MET A 234 0.99 -4.80 4.14
N ASP A 235 -0.31 -4.68 4.40
CA ASP A 235 -0.81 -4.43 5.75
C ASP A 235 -0.65 -5.72 6.56
N VAL A 236 0.43 -5.79 7.35
CA VAL A 236 0.69 -6.92 8.23
C VAL A 236 -0.42 -6.94 9.28
N PRO A 237 -1.22 -8.00 9.39
CA PRO A 237 -2.28 -8.10 10.38
C PRO A 237 -1.64 -7.93 11.75
N GLN A 238 -2.17 -7.01 12.53
CA GLN A 238 -1.78 -6.88 13.92
C GLN A 238 -2.17 -8.17 14.63
N LEU A 239 -1.19 -9.05 14.82
CA LEU A 239 -1.32 -10.25 15.64
C LEU A 239 -1.45 -9.80 17.09
N LEU A 240 -2.61 -10.07 17.67
CA LEU A 240 -2.95 -9.78 19.05
C LEU A 240 -2.81 -11.06 19.86
N ARG A 241 -2.41 -10.97 21.12
CA ARG A 241 -2.19 -12.15 21.98
C ARG A 241 -3.47 -12.62 22.64
N VAL A 242 -3.69 -13.92 22.71
CA VAL A 242 -4.70 -14.57 23.55
C VAL A 242 -4.02 -15.59 24.45
N ALA A 243 -4.30 -15.56 25.74
CA ALA A 243 -3.63 -16.41 26.72
C ALA A 243 -4.61 -16.96 27.76
N ALA A 244 -4.61 -18.28 27.96
CA ALA A 244 -5.34 -18.95 29.01
C ALA A 244 -4.40 -19.28 30.17
N TYR A 245 -4.81 -18.92 31.39
CA TYR A 245 -4.05 -19.13 32.62
C TYR A 245 -4.81 -20.09 33.53
N CYS A 246 -4.16 -21.14 34.02
CA CYS A 246 -4.66 -21.97 35.10
C CYS A 246 -3.89 -21.67 36.38
N THR A 247 -4.55 -20.99 37.34
CA THR A 247 -3.90 -20.49 38.57
C THR A 247 -4.24 -21.29 39.82
N CYS A 248 -5.38 -21.98 39.81
CA CYS A 248 -5.89 -22.69 40.98
C CYS A 248 -6.76 -23.90 40.61
N GLU A 249 -7.05 -24.73 41.60
CA GLU A 249 -7.96 -25.87 41.42
C GLU A 249 -9.38 -25.40 41.14
N SER A 250 -9.89 -24.42 41.91
CA SER A 250 -11.21 -23.82 41.72
C SER A 250 -11.26 -22.37 42.18
N LEU A 251 -12.13 -21.56 41.56
CA LEU A 251 -12.38 -20.17 41.98
C LEU A 251 -13.66 -20.09 42.82
N ALA A 252 -13.63 -19.25 43.86
CA ALA A 252 -14.80 -18.92 44.65
C ALA A 252 -15.74 -17.96 43.88
N LEU A 253 -16.44 -18.51 42.87
CA LEU A 253 -17.24 -17.77 41.87
C LEU A 253 -18.17 -16.72 42.50
N PHE A 254 -18.90 -17.08 43.56
CA PHE A 254 -19.86 -16.17 44.18
C PHE A 254 -19.19 -14.94 44.83
N LYS A 255 -17.98 -15.11 45.40
CA LYS A 255 -17.20 -14.00 45.96
C LYS A 255 -16.63 -13.14 44.83
N LEU A 256 -16.13 -13.76 43.77
CA LEU A 256 -15.56 -13.09 42.60
C LEU A 256 -16.61 -12.26 41.85
N LEU A 257 -17.77 -12.83 41.53
CA LEU A 257 -18.88 -12.13 40.88
C LEU A 257 -19.37 -10.94 41.71
N ARG A 258 -19.46 -11.10 43.04
CA ARG A 258 -19.83 -10.00 43.93
C ARG A 258 -18.77 -8.91 43.93
N TRP A 259 -17.49 -9.28 43.93
CA TRP A 259 -16.38 -8.32 43.84
C TRP A 259 -16.38 -7.56 42.51
N LEU A 260 -16.53 -8.25 41.37
CA LEU A 260 -16.64 -7.65 40.04
C LEU A 260 -17.84 -6.70 39.93
N LYS A 261 -19.00 -7.12 40.44
CA LYS A 261 -20.20 -6.25 40.48
C LYS A 261 -19.95 -4.98 41.29
N ARG A 262 -19.21 -5.07 42.39
CA ARG A 262 -18.86 -3.92 43.24
C ARG A 262 -17.87 -2.96 42.58
N ILE A 263 -16.95 -3.48 41.77
CA ILE A 263 -16.04 -2.66 40.94
C ILE A 263 -16.84 -1.88 39.90
N GLN A 264 -17.74 -2.54 39.18
CA GLN A 264 -18.59 -1.88 38.18
C GLN A 264 -19.50 -0.80 38.79
N THR A 265 -19.93 -0.97 40.05
CA THR A 265 -20.76 0.00 40.77
C THR A 265 -19.97 1.01 41.62
N GLY A 266 -18.62 0.98 41.59
CA GLY A 266 -17.76 1.94 42.30
C GLY A 266 -17.80 1.87 43.83
N GLN A 267 -18.23 0.76 44.43
CA GLN A 267 -18.35 0.59 45.90
C GLN A 267 -17.30 -0.39 46.45
N LEU A 268 -16.05 0.07 46.57
CA LEU A 268 -14.96 -0.69 47.19
C LEU A 268 -14.76 -0.25 48.66
N PRO A 269 -14.77 -1.17 49.64
CA PRO A 269 -14.36 -0.85 51.01
C PRO A 269 -12.83 -0.98 51.12
N GLY A 270 -12.15 0.18 51.17
CA GLY A 270 -10.73 0.28 51.53
C GLY A 270 -9.74 0.11 50.37
N GLY A 271 -9.12 1.23 49.95
CA GLY A 271 -7.91 1.27 49.14
C GLY A 271 -8.14 1.35 47.64
N GLU A 272 -7.66 2.44 47.02
CA GLU A 272 -7.55 2.61 45.57
C GLU A 272 -6.59 1.57 45.00
N LEU A 273 -7.12 0.57 44.29
CA LEU A 273 -6.42 -0.08 43.19
C LEU A 273 -6.75 0.72 41.92
N SER A 274 -6.10 1.86 41.74
CA SER A 274 -6.06 2.58 40.47
C SER A 274 -4.65 3.13 40.29
N PRO A 275 -4.01 2.80 39.16
CA PRO A 275 -3.81 3.88 38.21
C PRO A 275 -4.05 3.41 36.77
N ASN A 276 -4.79 4.23 36.02
CA ASN A 276 -4.93 4.25 34.56
C ASN A 276 -6.11 3.43 34.01
N GLY A 277 -7.26 4.08 33.87
CA GLY A 277 -8.12 3.94 32.69
C GLY A 277 -8.38 2.52 32.18
N TRP A 278 -8.91 1.64 33.03
CA TRP A 278 -9.47 0.35 32.64
C TRP A 278 -10.72 0.54 31.75
N SER A 279 -10.52 0.98 30.50
CA SER A 279 -11.58 1.21 29.51
C SER A 279 -11.84 -0.02 28.64
N HIS A 280 -10.99 -1.04 28.73
CA HIS A 280 -11.26 -2.31 28.10
C HIS A 280 -12.35 -3.00 28.92
N LYS A 281 -13.55 -3.08 28.33
CA LYS A 281 -14.57 -4.03 28.74
C LYS A 281 -13.84 -5.37 28.88
N MET A 282 -13.51 -5.77 30.10
CA MET A 282 -13.48 -7.18 30.44
C MET A 282 -14.77 -7.70 29.83
N TYR A 283 -14.67 -8.42 28.72
CA TYR A 283 -15.81 -9.17 28.24
C TYR A 283 -16.02 -10.18 29.35
N MET A 284 -16.94 -9.81 30.25
CA MET A 284 -17.40 -10.56 31.42
C MET A 284 -17.88 -11.97 31.05
N GLY A 285 -17.91 -12.31 29.76
CA GLY A 285 -18.10 -13.66 29.26
C GLY A 285 -16.90 -14.60 29.39
N VAL A 286 -15.75 -14.17 29.91
CA VAL A 286 -14.64 -15.14 30.19
C VAL A 286 -14.66 -15.65 31.65
N ILE A 287 -15.62 -15.20 32.45
CA ILE A 287 -15.93 -15.76 33.78
C ILE A 287 -17.37 -16.28 33.70
N HIS A 288 -17.67 -17.14 32.71
CA HIS A 288 -18.95 -17.87 32.68
C HIS A 288 -18.93 -19.03 33.68
N SER A 289 -20.10 -19.37 34.20
CA SER A 289 -20.34 -20.13 35.42
C SER A 289 -19.80 -21.57 35.43
N SER A 290 -19.43 -22.13 34.28
CA SER A 290 -18.82 -23.46 34.17
C SER A 290 -17.28 -23.40 34.19
N SER A 291 -16.64 -22.52 33.40
CA SER A 291 -15.16 -22.40 33.33
C SER A 291 -14.52 -21.74 34.56
N THR A 292 -15.33 -21.29 35.51
CA THR A 292 -14.88 -20.68 36.77
C THR A 292 -14.93 -21.64 37.94
N ARG A 293 -15.53 -22.83 37.75
CA ARG A 293 -15.26 -23.95 38.65
C ARG A 293 -13.86 -24.51 38.44
N THR A 294 -13.31 -24.40 37.23
CA THR A 294 -12.04 -25.01 36.83
C THR A 294 -10.80 -24.17 37.16
N GLY A 295 -10.94 -22.95 37.69
CA GLY A 295 -9.79 -22.14 38.13
C GLY A 295 -8.96 -21.51 37.00
N CYS A 296 -9.51 -21.50 35.78
CA CYS A 296 -8.88 -20.97 34.57
C CYS A 296 -9.43 -19.60 34.18
N THR A 297 -8.60 -18.75 33.59
CA THR A 297 -8.99 -17.43 33.06
C THR A 297 -8.29 -17.15 31.73
N VAL A 298 -9.05 -16.70 30.73
CA VAL A 298 -8.51 -16.38 29.39
C VAL A 298 -8.52 -14.87 29.17
N PHE A 299 -7.44 -14.34 28.62
CA PHE A 299 -7.27 -12.93 28.30
C PHE A 299 -7.08 -12.74 26.80
N TRP A 300 -7.69 -11.68 26.26
CA TRP A 300 -7.64 -11.34 24.84
C TRP A 300 -7.09 -9.94 24.65
N GLY A 301 -6.01 -9.82 23.90
CA GLY A 301 -5.39 -8.55 23.52
C GLY A 301 -4.72 -7.78 24.66
N LEU A 302 -4.44 -8.45 25.79
CA LEU A 302 -3.72 -7.86 26.92
C LEU A 302 -2.22 -8.12 26.80
N THR A 303 -1.44 -7.25 27.45
CA THR A 303 0.00 -7.45 27.60
C THR A 303 0.30 -8.43 28.75
N GLN A 304 1.46 -9.10 28.71
CA GLN A 304 1.90 -10.01 29.79
C GLN A 304 1.87 -9.36 31.18
N ALA A 305 2.20 -8.07 31.27
CA ALA A 305 2.19 -7.33 32.53
C ALA A 305 0.76 -7.13 33.07
N GLU A 306 -0.19 -6.80 32.19
CA GLU A 306 -1.60 -6.66 32.55
C GLU A 306 -2.20 -8.00 32.95
N GLU A 307 -1.93 -9.08 32.22
CA GLU A 307 -2.38 -10.43 32.54
C GLU A 307 -1.88 -10.87 33.92
N ALA A 308 -0.59 -10.68 34.20
CA ALA A 308 0.00 -11.00 35.51
C ALA A 308 -0.68 -10.23 36.65
N ALA A 309 -0.98 -8.94 36.45
CA ALA A 309 -1.69 -8.13 37.44
C ALA A 309 -3.12 -8.65 37.70
N HIS A 310 -3.83 -9.08 36.64
CA HIS A 310 -5.15 -9.70 36.78
C HIS A 310 -5.09 -11.03 37.53
N CYS A 311 -4.14 -11.90 37.17
CA CYS A 311 -3.92 -13.17 37.87
C CYS A 311 -3.66 -12.94 39.37
N GLN A 312 -2.86 -11.93 39.71
CA GLN A 312 -2.60 -11.57 41.11
C GLN A 312 -3.86 -11.09 41.85
N ALA A 313 -4.71 -10.31 41.19
CA ALA A 313 -5.99 -9.87 41.77
C ALA A 313 -6.96 -11.05 41.99
N ILE A 314 -7.02 -11.97 41.02
CA ILE A 314 -7.88 -13.16 41.07
C ILE A 314 -7.42 -14.15 42.14
N HIS A 315 -6.13 -14.17 42.47
CA HIS A 315 -5.55 -15.06 43.48
C HIS A 315 -6.26 -14.98 44.84
N ALA A 316 -6.77 -13.82 45.25
CA ALA A 316 -7.53 -13.64 46.49
C ALA A 316 -8.84 -14.45 46.57
N PHE A 317 -9.33 -14.94 45.43
CA PHE A 317 -10.55 -15.74 45.30
C PHE A 317 -10.26 -17.21 44.97
N SER A 318 -8.99 -17.60 44.92
CA SER A 318 -8.57 -18.96 44.59
C SER A 318 -8.76 -19.93 45.75
N ASN A 319 -9.20 -21.15 45.44
CA ASN A 319 -9.15 -22.30 46.33
C ASN A 319 -8.17 -23.32 45.74
N GLY A 320 -7.18 -23.75 46.53
CA GLY A 320 -6.15 -24.68 46.06
C GLY A 320 -5.23 -24.04 45.02
N ALA A 321 -4.42 -23.07 45.45
CA ALA A 321 -3.44 -22.43 44.56
C ALA A 321 -2.42 -23.44 44.04
N LEU A 322 -2.09 -23.35 42.75
CA LEU A 322 -1.11 -24.24 42.12
C LEU A 322 0.32 -23.78 42.46
N LYS A 323 1.26 -24.73 42.52
CA LYS A 323 2.69 -24.43 42.74
C LYS A 323 3.28 -23.64 41.57
N ARG A 324 2.83 -23.97 40.36
CA ARG A 324 3.21 -23.35 39.09
C ARG A 324 1.94 -22.95 38.36
N VAL A 325 1.94 -21.76 37.78
CA VAL A 325 0.83 -21.29 36.94
C VAL A 325 1.12 -21.75 35.52
N ASP A 326 0.22 -22.55 34.97
CA ASP A 326 0.30 -22.97 33.58
C ASP A 326 -0.39 -21.96 32.68
N VAL A 327 0.21 -21.74 31.51
CA VAL A 327 -0.19 -20.72 30.55
C VAL A 327 -0.19 -21.32 29.16
N GLU A 328 -1.31 -21.21 28.48
CA GLU A 328 -1.46 -21.58 27.07
C GLU A 328 -1.65 -20.30 26.25
N GLU A 329 -0.75 -20.06 25.29
CA GLU A 329 -0.68 -18.80 24.55
C GLU A 329 -0.85 -19.04 23.05
N MET A 330 -1.63 -18.17 22.41
CA MET A 330 -1.83 -18.15 20.97
C MET A 330 -1.93 -16.70 20.49
N GLU A 331 -1.88 -16.51 19.17
CA GLU A 331 -2.09 -15.21 18.54
C GLU A 331 -3.43 -15.19 17.82
N PHE A 332 -4.00 -14.01 17.62
CA PHE A 332 -5.24 -13.86 16.86
C PHE A 332 -5.24 -12.58 16.02
N CYS A 333 -5.98 -12.61 14.93
CA CYS A 333 -6.23 -11.45 14.09
C CYS A 333 -7.67 -11.46 13.58
N TYR A 334 -8.16 -10.28 13.17
CA TYR A 334 -9.44 -10.17 12.46
C TYR A 334 -9.14 -10.08 10.97
N GLY A 335 -9.79 -10.92 10.17
CA GLY A 335 -9.56 -10.92 8.74
C GLY A 335 -10.59 -11.76 8.02
N ASP A 336 -10.91 -11.31 6.80
CA ASP A 336 -11.72 -12.12 5.91
C ASP A 336 -10.92 -13.33 5.45
N SER A 337 -11.59 -14.47 5.28
CA SER A 337 -10.97 -15.80 5.02
C SER A 337 -9.98 -15.85 3.83
N ASN A 338 -9.98 -14.81 3.00
CA ASN A 338 -9.19 -14.64 1.79
C ASN A 338 -7.86 -13.88 1.97
N MET A 339 -7.56 -13.32 3.15
CA MET A 339 -6.37 -12.48 3.33
C MET A 339 -5.06 -13.28 3.43
N TYR A 340 -5.13 -14.58 3.75
CA TYR A 340 -3.98 -15.50 3.80
C TYR A 340 -4.32 -16.85 3.13
N PRO A 341 -4.00 -17.03 1.84
CA PRO A 341 -4.03 -18.34 1.22
C PRO A 341 -2.81 -19.14 1.69
N SER A 342 -2.88 -19.73 2.89
CA SER A 342 -1.93 -20.77 3.25
C SER A 342 -2.23 -22.07 2.50
N LEU A 343 -1.15 -22.76 2.11
CA LEU A 343 -1.10 -23.85 1.13
C LEU A 343 -1.83 -25.15 1.54
N ASP A 344 -2.49 -25.19 2.71
CA ASP A 344 -3.16 -26.39 3.24
C ASP A 344 -4.67 -26.22 3.44
N THR A 345 -5.32 -25.39 2.62
CA THR A 345 -6.78 -25.24 2.67
C THR A 345 -7.48 -26.39 1.91
N ILE A 346 -7.32 -27.62 2.39
CA ILE A 346 -8.24 -28.73 2.08
C ILE A 346 -9.30 -28.71 3.17
N CYS A 347 -10.38 -27.96 2.94
CA CYS A 347 -11.75 -28.09 3.49
C CYS A 347 -12.47 -26.74 3.34
N ALA A 348 -12.55 -26.24 2.11
CA ALA A 348 -13.41 -25.11 1.75
C ALA A 348 -14.85 -25.61 1.57
N HIS A 349 -15.54 -25.89 2.67
CA HIS A 349 -17.00 -26.04 2.66
C HIS A 349 -17.73 -24.99 3.52
N ASP A 350 -17.04 -24.21 4.36
CA ASP A 350 -17.62 -23.06 5.08
C ASP A 350 -16.77 -21.81 4.86
N ALA A 351 -17.05 -21.11 3.76
CA ALA A 351 -16.54 -19.75 3.52
C ALA A 351 -17.24 -18.80 4.51
N GLY A 352 -16.60 -18.56 5.66
CA GLY A 352 -17.14 -17.70 6.74
C GLY A 352 -16.87 -18.17 8.17
N ALA A 353 -16.19 -19.31 8.36
CA ALA A 353 -15.89 -19.83 9.70
C ALA A 353 -14.47 -19.45 10.18
N CYS A 354 -14.33 -19.18 11.49
CA CYS A 354 -13.05 -18.97 12.16
C CYS A 354 -12.03 -20.07 11.82
N ARG A 355 -10.79 -19.67 11.54
CA ARG A 355 -9.68 -20.56 11.16
C ARG A 355 -8.62 -20.55 12.26
N VAL A 356 -8.04 -21.70 12.53
CA VAL A 356 -6.91 -21.86 13.46
C VAL A 356 -5.82 -22.61 12.70
N ALA A 357 -4.65 -22.00 12.59
CA ALA A 357 -3.48 -22.61 11.94
C ALA A 357 -2.20 -21.95 12.46
N ASN A 358 -1.15 -22.74 12.70
CA ASN A 358 0.15 -22.26 13.20
C ASN A 358 0.01 -21.37 14.45
N ASP A 359 -0.87 -21.77 15.37
CA ASP A 359 -1.18 -21.06 16.62
C ASP A 359 -1.72 -19.63 16.44
N VAL A 360 -2.20 -19.32 15.23
CA VAL A 360 -2.92 -18.09 14.92
C VAL A 360 -4.39 -18.39 14.70
N VAL A 361 -5.23 -17.72 15.47
CA VAL A 361 -6.69 -17.72 15.37
C VAL A 361 -7.13 -16.55 14.48
N THR A 362 -7.69 -16.84 13.32
CA THR A 362 -8.34 -15.82 12.48
C THR A 362 -9.83 -15.76 12.80
N LEU A 363 -10.22 -14.68 13.47
CA LEU A 363 -11.61 -14.39 13.80
C LEU A 363 -12.33 -13.74 12.63
N THR A 364 -13.57 -14.16 12.42
CA THR A 364 -14.43 -13.67 11.34
C THR A 364 -15.30 -12.50 11.78
N SER A 365 -15.57 -12.39 13.09
CA SER A 365 -16.42 -11.37 13.67
C SER A 365 -15.83 -10.79 14.95
N PHE A 366 -16.34 -9.62 15.36
CA PHE A 366 -16.05 -9.00 16.66
C PHE A 366 -17.01 -9.47 17.75
N ARG A 367 -17.80 -10.53 17.50
CA ARG A 367 -18.76 -11.07 18.46
C ARG A 367 -18.06 -11.70 19.66
N ALA A 368 -18.64 -11.49 20.84
CA ALA A 368 -18.12 -12.07 22.09
C ALA A 368 -18.23 -13.60 22.09
N SER A 369 -19.32 -14.15 21.56
CA SER A 369 -19.60 -15.59 21.55
C SER A 369 -18.52 -16.40 20.81
N GLU A 370 -17.97 -15.87 19.71
CA GLU A 370 -16.85 -16.48 18.97
C GLU A 370 -15.61 -16.62 19.85
N LYS A 371 -15.26 -15.56 20.59
CA LYS A 371 -14.15 -15.58 21.56
C LYS A 371 -14.41 -16.49 22.74
N ILE A 372 -15.65 -16.54 23.23
CA ILE A 372 -16.05 -17.40 24.35
C ILE A 372 -15.85 -18.87 24.00
N ALA A 373 -16.28 -19.29 22.81
CA ALA A 373 -16.12 -20.66 22.35
C ALA A 373 -14.65 -21.11 22.34
N ILE A 374 -13.76 -20.25 21.83
CA ILE A 374 -12.31 -20.51 21.82
C ILE A 374 -11.73 -20.48 23.23
N SER A 375 -12.19 -19.55 24.07
CA SER A 375 -11.75 -19.44 25.46
C SER A 375 -12.08 -20.69 26.27
N PHE A 376 -13.25 -21.31 26.06
CA PHE A 376 -13.60 -22.58 26.71
C PHE A 376 -12.63 -23.71 26.34
N ALA A 377 -12.29 -23.83 25.06
CA ALA A 377 -11.36 -24.86 24.59
C ALA A 377 -9.95 -24.64 25.14
N MET A 378 -9.43 -23.41 25.11
CA MET A 378 -8.12 -23.08 25.71
C MET A 378 -8.13 -23.27 27.23
N ALA A 379 -9.20 -22.88 27.93
CA ALA A 379 -9.28 -23.10 29.37
C ALA A 379 -9.25 -24.59 29.73
N GLN A 380 -9.91 -25.44 28.93
CA GLN A 380 -9.93 -26.88 29.12
C GLN A 380 -8.57 -27.54 28.84
N SER A 381 -7.90 -27.11 27.76
CA SER A 381 -6.55 -27.56 27.41
C SER A 381 -5.52 -27.17 28.49
N CYS A 382 -5.53 -25.90 28.92
CA CYS A 382 -4.69 -25.42 30.02
C CYS A 382 -4.98 -26.12 31.36
N LYS A 383 -6.24 -26.49 31.64
CA LYS A 383 -6.57 -27.27 32.85
C LYS A 383 -6.04 -28.70 32.77
N LEU A 384 -6.06 -29.29 31.59
CA LEU A 384 -5.54 -30.64 31.34
C LEU A 384 -4.04 -30.71 31.59
N ASP A 385 -3.27 -29.66 31.25
CA ASP A 385 -1.83 -29.57 31.56
C ASP A 385 -1.56 -29.80 33.06
N VAL A 386 -2.33 -29.15 33.93
CA VAL A 386 -2.19 -29.28 35.39
C VAL A 386 -2.45 -30.71 35.87
N PHE A 387 -3.41 -31.41 35.27
CA PHE A 387 -3.70 -32.81 35.60
C PHE A 387 -2.61 -33.75 35.08
N GLU A 388 -2.13 -33.51 33.87
CA GLU A 388 -1.03 -34.28 33.27
C GLU A 388 0.25 -34.15 34.09
N GLU A 389 0.62 -32.93 34.52
CA GLU A 389 1.79 -32.71 35.37
C GLU A 389 1.65 -33.41 36.72
N ARG A 390 0.47 -33.33 37.34
CA ARG A 390 0.20 -33.98 38.64
C ARG A 390 0.30 -35.50 38.55
N VAL A 391 -0.34 -36.11 37.55
CA VAL A 391 -0.29 -37.57 37.36
C VAL A 391 1.13 -38.01 37.01
N GLU A 392 1.85 -37.23 36.21
CA GLU A 392 3.26 -37.51 35.90
C GLU A 392 4.15 -37.43 37.15
N GLU A 393 3.97 -36.43 38.04
CA GLU A 393 4.70 -36.32 39.32
C GLU A 393 4.46 -37.57 40.18
N THR A 394 3.21 -38.04 40.26
CA THR A 394 2.83 -39.27 40.98
C THR A 394 3.50 -40.51 40.37
N ILE A 395 3.49 -40.66 39.04
CA ILE A 395 4.12 -41.79 38.34
C ILE A 395 5.63 -41.79 38.59
N GLN A 396 6.30 -40.64 38.45
CA GLN A 396 7.74 -40.53 38.68
C GLN A 396 8.12 -40.88 40.13
N THR A 397 7.32 -40.41 41.10
CA THR A 397 7.55 -40.66 42.53
C THR A 397 7.29 -42.12 42.93
N THR A 398 6.46 -42.84 42.17
CA THR A 398 6.10 -44.25 42.47
C THR A 398 6.81 -45.28 41.60
N ARG A 399 7.55 -44.85 40.58
CA ARG A 399 8.18 -45.72 39.57
C ARG A 399 9.09 -46.81 40.14
N HIS A 400 9.77 -46.55 41.25
CA HIS A 400 10.70 -47.51 41.86
C HIS A 400 9.98 -48.69 42.52
N ILE A 401 8.70 -48.55 42.89
CA ILE A 401 7.93 -49.58 43.59
C ILE A 401 7.74 -50.84 42.72
N PRO A 402 7.13 -50.76 41.52
CA PRO A 402 6.98 -51.93 40.66
C PRO A 402 8.33 -52.50 40.22
N GLN A 403 9.36 -51.65 40.04
CA GLN A 403 10.72 -52.10 39.71
C GLN A 403 11.32 -52.95 40.83
N THR A 404 11.24 -52.47 42.07
CA THR A 404 11.75 -53.21 43.24
C THR A 404 10.97 -54.51 43.41
N LEU A 405 9.65 -54.47 43.29
CA LEU A 405 8.82 -55.67 43.40
C LEU A 405 9.17 -56.71 42.32
N ALA A 406 9.48 -56.30 41.09
CA ALA A 406 9.90 -57.19 40.01
C ALA A 406 11.28 -57.83 40.27
N ASP A 407 12.22 -57.05 40.82
CA ASP A 407 13.59 -57.51 41.05
C ASP A 407 13.73 -58.38 42.31
N THR A 408 13.09 -58.00 43.41
CA THR A 408 13.25 -58.65 44.72
C THR A 408 12.09 -59.58 45.09
N GLY A 409 10.94 -59.48 44.43
CA GLY A 409 9.73 -60.24 44.74
C GLY A 409 8.98 -59.80 46.01
N GLU A 410 9.60 -58.97 46.85
CA GLU A 410 9.04 -58.45 48.11
C GLU A 410 9.38 -56.97 48.31
N ILE A 411 8.43 -56.22 48.89
CA ILE A 411 8.58 -54.78 49.18
C ILE A 411 9.15 -54.60 50.61
N ASN A 412 10.23 -55.29 50.95
CA ASN A 412 10.77 -55.37 52.31
C ASN A 412 11.30 -54.05 52.90
N MET A 413 11.38 -52.99 52.09
CA MET A 413 11.78 -51.66 52.55
C MET A 413 10.63 -50.86 53.20
N TYR A 414 9.38 -51.32 53.08
CA TYR A 414 8.21 -50.59 53.58
C TYR A 414 7.49 -51.38 54.68
N SER A 415 7.17 -50.69 55.78
CA SER A 415 6.26 -51.24 56.80
C SER A 415 4.84 -51.34 56.22
N GLN A 416 4.05 -52.28 56.75
CA GLN A 416 2.62 -52.39 56.48
C GLN A 416 1.88 -51.04 56.63
N THR A 417 2.27 -50.23 57.62
CA THR A 417 1.71 -48.88 57.81
C THR A 417 2.11 -47.90 56.70
N ASP A 418 3.29 -48.08 56.12
CA ASP A 418 3.80 -47.21 55.06
C ASP A 418 3.13 -47.56 53.72
N ILE A 419 2.92 -48.85 53.45
CA ILE A 419 2.15 -49.34 52.30
C ILE A 419 0.71 -48.83 52.38
N SER A 420 0.04 -48.95 53.53
CA SER A 420 -1.32 -48.43 53.70
C SER A 420 -1.42 -46.91 53.51
N LYS A 421 -0.43 -46.15 54.01
CA LYS A 421 -0.36 -44.69 53.79
C LYS A 421 -0.14 -44.35 52.33
N LEU A 422 0.70 -45.12 51.63
CA LEU A 422 0.98 -44.95 50.22
C LEU A 422 -0.24 -45.25 49.36
N ILE A 423 -0.93 -46.37 49.61
CA ILE A 423 -2.20 -46.72 48.98
C ILE A 423 -3.21 -45.58 49.18
N GLY A 424 -3.36 -45.08 50.40
CA GLY A 424 -4.28 -43.98 50.69
C GLY A 424 -3.94 -42.68 49.95
N ARG A 425 -2.65 -42.34 49.79
CA ARG A 425 -2.22 -41.17 49.02
C ARG A 425 -2.52 -41.33 47.53
N LEU A 426 -2.09 -42.44 46.94
CA LEU A 426 -2.29 -42.73 45.53
C LEU A 426 -3.78 -42.83 45.18
N PHE A 427 -4.57 -43.46 46.04
CA PHE A 427 -6.02 -43.53 45.88
C PHE A 427 -6.65 -42.13 45.86
N MET A 428 -6.24 -41.24 46.78
CA MET A 428 -6.76 -39.86 46.79
C MET A 428 -6.37 -39.06 45.54
N GLU A 429 -5.15 -39.25 45.02
CA GLU A 429 -4.67 -38.55 43.83
C GLU A 429 -5.39 -39.04 42.56
N VAL A 430 -5.52 -40.36 42.41
CA VAL A 430 -6.27 -40.97 41.30
C VAL A 430 -7.75 -40.59 41.37
N TRP A 431 -8.39 -40.71 42.53
CA TRP A 431 -9.83 -40.42 42.70
C TRP A 431 -10.18 -38.96 42.40
N ARG A 432 -9.35 -38.00 42.84
CA ARG A 432 -9.56 -36.58 42.53
C ARG A 432 -9.41 -36.30 41.04
N SER A 433 -8.39 -36.88 40.42
CA SER A 433 -8.13 -36.67 38.99
C SER A 433 -9.26 -37.25 38.15
N ASP A 434 -9.71 -38.47 38.47
CA ASP A 434 -10.75 -39.18 37.73
C ASP A 434 -12.13 -38.51 37.82
N ILE A 435 -12.55 -38.09 39.02
CA ILE A 435 -13.83 -37.37 39.19
C ILE A 435 -13.79 -36.03 38.46
N ASN A 436 -12.68 -35.30 38.56
CA ASN A 436 -12.63 -33.97 37.97
C ASN A 436 -12.50 -34.02 36.44
N LEU A 437 -11.83 -35.03 35.88
CA LEU A 437 -11.78 -35.25 34.44
C LEU A 437 -13.16 -35.68 33.90
N ASN A 438 -13.80 -36.66 34.54
CA ASN A 438 -15.03 -37.28 34.02
C ASN A 438 -16.31 -36.50 34.32
N SER A 439 -16.35 -35.66 35.36
CA SER A 439 -17.58 -35.00 35.79
C SER A 439 -17.79 -33.59 35.24
N ASP A 440 -16.71 -32.85 34.92
CA ASP A 440 -16.81 -31.40 34.63
C ASP A 440 -16.01 -31.01 33.37
N MET A 441 -15.07 -31.86 32.91
CA MET A 441 -14.15 -31.51 31.84
C MET A 441 -14.50 -32.12 30.48
N LEU A 442 -15.32 -33.17 30.39
CA LEU A 442 -15.59 -33.86 29.12
C LEU A 442 -16.93 -33.54 28.46
N ASP A 443 -17.84 -32.90 29.20
CA ASP A 443 -19.14 -32.49 28.68
C ASP A 443 -19.05 -31.15 27.95
N ASP A 444 -19.94 -30.96 26.98
CA ASP A 444 -20.06 -29.67 26.28
C ASP A 444 -20.50 -28.58 27.25
N PRO A 445 -19.82 -27.42 27.29
CA PRO A 445 -20.19 -26.34 28.19
C PRO A 445 -21.65 -25.91 28.04
N ASP A 446 -22.33 -25.68 29.18
CA ASP A 446 -23.72 -25.21 29.26
C ASP A 446 -24.04 -23.98 28.37
N PHE A 447 -23.01 -23.16 28.08
CA PHE A 447 -23.12 -22.00 27.19
C PHE A 447 -23.69 -22.35 25.81
N PHE A 448 -23.34 -23.52 25.25
CA PHE A 448 -23.78 -23.93 23.91
C PHE A 448 -25.22 -24.42 23.85
N TRP A 449 -25.89 -24.55 25.00
CA TRP A 449 -27.31 -24.90 25.03
C TRP A 449 -28.19 -23.72 24.59
N ASP A 450 -27.72 -22.49 24.83
CA ASP A 450 -28.38 -21.26 24.40
C ASP A 450 -27.81 -20.73 23.06
N ASP A 451 -26.49 -20.87 22.84
CA ASP A 451 -25.77 -20.38 21.66
C ASP A 451 -25.09 -21.53 20.87
N ASP A 452 -25.91 -22.41 20.26
CA ASP A 452 -25.44 -23.60 19.52
C ASP A 452 -24.63 -23.27 18.26
N GLU A 453 -24.83 -22.08 17.67
CA GLU A 453 -24.09 -21.55 16.51
C GLU A 453 -22.56 -21.66 16.68
N TYR A 454 -22.03 -21.48 17.89
CA TYR A 454 -20.59 -21.47 18.17
C TYR A 454 -20.04 -22.81 18.71
N GLN A 455 -20.90 -23.82 18.91
CA GLN A 455 -20.47 -25.16 19.33
C GLN A 455 -19.50 -25.82 18.32
N PRO A 456 -19.72 -25.74 16.98
CA PRO A 456 -18.78 -26.29 16.01
C PRO A 456 -17.39 -25.64 16.09
N LEU A 457 -17.32 -24.34 16.41
CA LEU A 457 -16.07 -23.63 16.61
C LEU A 457 -15.31 -24.15 17.84
N TYR A 458 -16.01 -24.33 18.97
CA TYR A 458 -15.43 -24.95 20.15
C TYR A 458 -14.91 -26.36 19.86
N LYS A 459 -15.71 -27.23 19.23
CA LYS A 459 -15.26 -28.59 18.85
C LYS A 459 -14.06 -28.58 17.91
N LYS A 460 -14.00 -27.63 16.96
CA LYS A 460 -12.85 -27.45 16.07
C LYS A 460 -11.59 -27.08 16.86
N MET A 461 -11.72 -26.21 17.86
CA MET A 461 -10.61 -25.81 18.73
C MET A 461 -10.14 -26.95 19.64
N ILE A 462 -11.07 -27.71 20.23
CA ILE A 462 -10.77 -28.94 21.00
C ILE A 462 -9.98 -29.94 20.19
N LYS A 463 -10.37 -30.13 18.92
CA LYS A 463 -9.64 -30.98 17.98
C LYS A 463 -8.26 -30.41 17.63
N TYR A 464 -8.13 -29.10 17.45
CA TYR A 464 -6.85 -28.46 17.15
C TYR A 464 -5.85 -28.61 18.31
N LEU A 465 -6.32 -28.43 19.54
CA LEU A 465 -5.54 -28.58 20.78
C LEU A 465 -5.36 -30.06 21.19
N ASP A 466 -5.86 -31.01 20.40
CA ASP A 466 -5.75 -32.46 20.61
C ASP A 466 -6.25 -32.93 22.00
N VAL A 467 -7.21 -32.22 22.60
CA VAL A 467 -7.69 -32.46 23.97
C VAL A 467 -8.20 -33.89 24.15
N ASP A 468 -8.97 -34.42 23.20
CA ASP A 468 -9.50 -35.80 23.28
C ASP A 468 -8.39 -36.85 23.35
N LYS A 469 -7.32 -36.68 22.55
CA LYS A 469 -6.17 -37.60 22.56
C LYS A 469 -5.42 -37.52 23.87
N ARG A 470 -5.22 -36.30 24.37
CA ARG A 470 -4.53 -36.03 25.63
C ARG A 470 -5.28 -36.61 26.83
N VAL A 471 -6.59 -36.45 26.87
CA VAL A 471 -7.47 -37.09 27.87
C VAL A 471 -7.33 -38.61 27.81
N HIS A 472 -7.33 -39.22 26.61
CA HIS A 472 -7.17 -40.66 26.47
C HIS A 472 -5.82 -41.16 27.03
N ILE A 473 -4.72 -40.44 26.73
CA ILE A 473 -3.40 -40.75 27.27
C ILE A 473 -3.39 -40.62 28.80
N LEU A 474 -3.99 -39.56 29.33
CA LEU A 474 -4.07 -39.34 30.77
C LEU A 474 -4.88 -40.44 31.47
N ASN A 475 -6.01 -40.85 30.92
CA ASN A 475 -6.80 -41.97 31.43
C ASN A 475 -6.00 -43.27 31.43
N THR A 476 -5.24 -43.54 30.36
CA THR A 476 -4.34 -44.72 30.30
C THR A 476 -3.29 -44.67 31.42
N ARG A 477 -2.73 -43.48 31.71
CA ARG A 477 -1.79 -43.29 32.81
C ARG A 477 -2.43 -43.50 34.19
N LEU A 478 -3.67 -43.03 34.38
CA LEU A 478 -4.44 -43.28 35.58
C LEU A 478 -4.76 -44.78 35.76
N ASP A 479 -5.03 -45.51 34.68
CA ASP A 479 -5.23 -46.96 34.72
C ASP A 479 -3.98 -47.70 35.21
N VAL A 480 -2.78 -47.31 34.74
CA VAL A 480 -1.51 -47.87 35.26
C VAL A 480 -1.35 -47.62 36.77
N LEU A 481 -1.76 -46.43 37.25
CA LEU A 481 -1.74 -46.15 38.69
C LEU A 481 -2.78 -46.97 39.48
N ARG A 482 -3.94 -47.26 38.89
CA ARG A 482 -4.94 -48.18 39.48
C ARG A 482 -4.41 -49.60 39.57
N GLU A 483 -3.76 -50.10 38.52
CA GLU A 483 -3.12 -51.43 38.54
C GLU A 483 -2.03 -51.50 39.61
N LEU A 484 -1.21 -50.45 39.77
CA LEU A 484 -0.21 -50.38 40.84
C LEU A 484 -0.87 -50.40 42.24
N LEU A 485 -1.98 -49.69 42.41
CA LEU A 485 -2.77 -49.69 43.65
C LEU A 485 -3.30 -51.09 43.99
N ASP A 486 -3.82 -51.83 43.00
CA ASP A 486 -4.32 -53.19 43.18
C ASP A 486 -3.18 -54.14 43.60
N VAL A 487 -2.03 -54.07 42.93
CA VAL A 487 -0.83 -54.85 43.29
C VAL A 487 -0.38 -54.55 44.72
N LEU A 488 -0.37 -53.28 45.12
CA LEU A 488 -0.02 -52.89 46.50
C LEU A 488 -1.05 -53.41 47.52
N GLY A 489 -2.34 -53.39 47.16
CA GLY A 489 -3.41 -53.94 47.99
C GLY A 489 -3.25 -55.44 48.24
N GLU A 490 -2.92 -56.21 47.20
CA GLU A 490 -2.65 -57.66 47.34
C GLU A 490 -1.42 -57.96 48.21
N GLN A 491 -0.36 -57.16 48.10
CA GLN A 491 0.84 -57.34 48.92
C GLN A 491 0.54 -57.06 50.40
N LEU A 492 -0.27 -56.04 50.67
CA LEU A 492 -0.71 -55.72 52.03
C LEU A 492 -1.54 -56.86 52.63
N ALA A 493 -2.46 -57.43 51.84
CA ALA A 493 -3.27 -58.57 52.27
C ALA A 493 -2.40 -59.81 52.57
N ARG A 494 -1.43 -60.12 51.70
CA ARG A 494 -0.49 -61.24 51.92
C ARG A 494 0.34 -61.07 53.18
N GLN A 495 0.88 -59.88 53.46
CA GLN A 495 1.61 -59.63 54.71
C GLN A 495 0.73 -59.84 55.95
N HIS A 496 -0.53 -59.40 55.88
CA HIS A 496 -1.50 -59.64 56.96
C HIS A 496 -1.77 -61.12 57.20
N ASP A 497 -1.96 -61.91 56.14
CA ASP A 497 -2.21 -63.34 56.23
C ASP A 497 -1.00 -64.10 56.80
N THR A 498 0.21 -63.77 56.34
CA THR A 498 1.46 -64.36 56.88
C THR A 498 1.64 -64.03 58.36
N ASN A 499 1.35 -62.78 58.77
CA ASN A 499 1.42 -62.39 60.19
C ASN A 499 0.43 -63.19 61.04
N LEU A 500 -0.78 -63.43 60.52
CA LEU A 500 -1.79 -64.24 61.19
C LEU A 500 -1.33 -65.71 61.27
N GLU A 501 -0.74 -66.25 60.22
CA GLU A 501 -0.16 -67.60 60.21
C GLU A 501 0.93 -67.76 61.28
N TRP A 502 1.86 -66.81 61.38
CA TRP A 502 2.90 -66.84 62.43
C TRP A 502 2.32 -66.76 63.84
N ILE A 503 1.28 -65.95 64.06
CA ILE A 503 0.58 -65.89 65.35
C ILE A 503 -0.02 -67.27 65.67
N VAL A 504 -0.67 -67.92 64.71
CA VAL A 504 -1.25 -69.26 64.89
C VAL A 504 -0.16 -70.29 65.21
N ILE A 505 0.96 -70.30 64.47
CA ILE A 505 2.10 -71.18 64.73
C ILE A 505 2.63 -70.97 66.15
N TRP A 506 2.85 -69.72 66.57
CA TRP A 506 3.32 -69.40 67.92
C TRP A 506 2.36 -69.86 69.01
N VAL A 507 1.05 -69.70 68.81
CA VAL A 507 0.02 -70.17 69.75
C VAL A 507 0.07 -71.70 69.88
N ILE A 508 0.23 -72.43 68.78
CA ILE A 508 0.36 -73.91 68.79
C ILE A 508 1.64 -74.33 69.52
N VAL A 509 2.78 -73.70 69.21
CA VAL A 509 4.07 -74.00 69.86
C VAL A 509 3.99 -73.74 71.37
N ALA A 510 3.41 -72.61 71.79
CA ALA A 510 3.21 -72.30 73.20
C ALA A 510 2.31 -73.33 73.90
N ALA A 511 1.22 -73.76 73.26
CA ALA A 511 0.32 -74.77 73.81
C ALA A 511 1.02 -76.13 73.99
N VAL A 512 1.82 -76.56 73.01
CA VAL A 512 2.63 -77.78 73.11
C VAL A 512 3.68 -77.65 74.21
N PHE A 513 4.36 -76.50 74.31
CA PHE A 513 5.35 -76.24 75.35
C PHE A 513 4.73 -76.31 76.74
N VAL A 514 3.57 -75.67 76.97
CA VAL A 514 2.84 -75.77 78.24
C VAL A 514 2.46 -77.21 78.55
N LYS A 515 2.01 -77.99 77.55
CA LYS A 515 1.64 -79.40 77.73
C LYS A 515 2.86 -80.27 78.10
N ILE A 516 4.00 -80.07 77.44
CA ILE A 516 5.25 -80.78 77.73
C ILE A 516 5.77 -80.38 79.10
N PHE A 517 5.82 -79.08 79.40
CA PHE A 517 6.26 -78.54 80.69
C PHE A 517 5.39 -79.06 81.83
N TRP A 518 4.06 -79.06 81.68
CA TRP A 518 3.15 -79.66 82.66
C TRP A 518 3.43 -81.17 82.82
N ASN A 519 3.61 -81.90 81.73
CA ASN A 519 3.85 -83.34 81.78
C ASN A 519 5.21 -83.70 82.38
N ILE A 520 6.26 -82.90 82.18
CA ILE A 520 7.57 -83.13 82.80
C ILE A 520 7.55 -82.63 84.25
N LEU A 521 7.19 -81.38 84.49
CA LEU A 521 7.30 -80.77 85.81
C LEU A 521 6.28 -81.34 86.78
N VAL A 522 5.01 -81.52 86.40
CA VAL A 522 4.03 -82.07 87.34
C VAL A 522 4.22 -83.57 87.54
N LYS A 523 4.58 -84.31 86.49
CA LYS A 523 4.67 -85.77 86.58
C LYS A 523 6.00 -86.26 87.15
N ASP A 524 7.13 -85.61 86.85
CA ASP A 524 8.41 -85.94 87.48
C ASP A 524 8.54 -85.35 88.90
N LEU A 525 8.02 -84.13 89.15
CA LEU A 525 8.10 -83.52 90.49
C LEU A 525 7.09 -84.15 91.47
N MET A 526 5.86 -84.51 91.03
CA MET A 526 4.97 -85.31 91.89
C MET A 526 5.35 -86.80 91.92
N GLY A 527 6.06 -87.32 90.91
CA GLY A 527 6.63 -88.66 90.93
C GLY A 527 7.75 -88.82 91.97
N LEU A 528 8.48 -87.75 92.28
CA LEU A 528 9.52 -87.71 93.32
C LEU A 528 8.98 -87.66 94.77
N PHE A 529 7.68 -87.42 94.97
CA PHE A 529 7.04 -87.42 96.30
C PHE A 529 6.33 -88.75 96.66
N CYS A 530 6.41 -89.79 95.81
CA CYS A 530 5.75 -91.08 96.03
C CYS A 530 6.71 -92.27 96.16
N HIS A 531 7.93 -92.08 96.68
CA HIS A 531 8.79 -93.21 97.07
C HIS A 531 9.22 -93.17 98.53
#